data_AF-A0A409WJ06-F1
#
_entry.id   AF-A0A409WJ06-F1
#
_cell.length_a   1.000
_cell.length_b   1.000
_cell.length_c   1.000
_cell.angle_alpha   90.00
_cell.angle_beta   90.00
_cell.angle_gamma   90.00
#
_symmetry.space_group_name_H-M   'P 1'
#
loop_
_entity.id
_entity.type
_entity.pdbx_description
1 polymer ?
#
loop_
_entity_poly.entity_id
_entity_poly.type
_entity_poly.pdbx_seq_one_letter_code
_entity_poly.pdbx_strand_id
1 'polypeptide(L)'
;MLSLLKIKHATLSRILPRTLATPSKLVSLPSRIRHHGDQARVLEGGSSVRSVHTQPAYEGHIPLTWFENAFLAVGSAIMSLVDPRRGDMIAALGETTAGPSLPRLREQMLGSPEGRRVLKDRPRVNSSTIDMDKLAQYPEGSFGRAYVTWLERCGVTPDTREPVHYIDDPELAYVMQRYRECHDFYHCICNLPVNVESELALKYFEFANLGLPMTGIAALFGPLRLTPQKRDRLFSEFVPWALKCGSSATSLITVYWEKRWDQNVEELKKELGIWDPPEARWSKPLSEAKALAEKRGQAVEPAPTAAS
;
A
#
# COMPACT_ATOMS: atom_id res chain seq x y z
N MET A 1 29.44 -2.11 -31.56
CA MET A 1 30.36 -2.99 -30.79
C MET A 1 29.73 -3.17 -29.41
N LEU A 2 29.21 -4.30 -28.92
CA LEU A 2 29.09 -5.70 -29.33
C LEU A 2 27.67 -6.15 -28.90
N SER A 3 26.91 -6.79 -29.79
CA SER A 3 26.44 -8.20 -29.74
C SER A 3 25.44 -8.54 -28.61
N LEU A 4 24.13 -8.58 -28.85
CA LEU A 4 23.35 -9.74 -29.36
C LEU A 4 23.63 -11.06 -28.62
N LEU A 5 22.61 -11.60 -27.94
CA LEU A 5 22.30 -13.05 -27.96
C LEU A 5 20.81 -13.32 -27.68
N LYS A 6 20.11 -13.79 -28.73
CA LYS A 6 18.83 -14.51 -28.70
C LYS A 6 19.14 -16.01 -28.62
N ILE A 7 18.42 -16.78 -27.79
CA ILE A 7 18.26 -18.25 -27.91
C ILE A 7 16.82 -18.56 -27.43
N LYS A 8 15.82 -18.72 -28.31
CA LYS A 8 15.35 -19.91 -29.07
C LYS A 8 14.83 -21.10 -28.23
N HIS A 9 13.56 -21.41 -28.51
CA HIS A 9 12.71 -22.53 -28.11
C HIS A 9 13.35 -23.93 -28.20
N ALA A 10 12.88 -24.84 -27.33
CA ALA A 10 12.81 -26.26 -27.63
C ALA A 10 11.51 -26.87 -27.11
N THR A 11 10.65 -27.25 -28.06
CA THR A 11 9.47 -28.11 -27.91
C THR A 11 9.94 -29.56 -27.94
N LEU A 12 9.46 -30.41 -27.03
CA LEU A 12 9.55 -31.86 -27.19
C LEU A 12 8.25 -32.53 -26.73
N SER A 13 7.44 -32.89 -27.72
CA SER A 13 6.36 -33.87 -27.63
C SER A 13 6.98 -35.25 -27.76
N ARG A 14 6.60 -36.20 -26.88
CA ARG A 14 6.65 -37.62 -27.23
C ARG A 14 5.54 -38.42 -26.51
N ILE A 15 4.88 -39.19 -27.36
CA ILE A 15 3.68 -40.00 -27.23
C ILE A 15 3.96 -41.38 -26.60
N LEU A 16 2.92 -41.98 -25.99
CA LEU A 16 2.54 -43.42 -25.81
C LEU A 16 2.31 -43.85 -24.35
N PRO A 17 1.46 -44.87 -24.06
CA PRO A 17 0.06 -45.04 -24.45
C PRO A 17 -0.87 -45.41 -23.26
N ARG A 18 -2.18 -45.37 -23.52
CA ARG A 18 -3.26 -45.87 -22.64
C ARG A 18 -3.18 -47.39 -22.46
N THR A 19 -3.34 -47.86 -21.22
CA THR A 19 -3.86 -49.19 -20.90
C THR A 19 -4.91 -49.10 -19.80
N LEU A 20 -6.09 -49.64 -20.13
CA LEU A 20 -7.25 -49.83 -19.26
C LEU A 20 -7.00 -51.01 -18.30
N ALA A 21 -7.28 -50.82 -17.01
CA ALA A 21 -7.65 -51.90 -16.08
C ALA A 21 -8.28 -51.34 -14.80
N THR A 22 -9.61 -51.38 -14.71
CA THR A 22 -10.37 -51.64 -13.47
C THR A 22 -10.42 -53.18 -13.28
N PRO A 23 -10.62 -53.76 -12.07
CA PRO A 23 -11.66 -53.35 -11.12
C PRO A 23 -11.34 -53.56 -9.62
N SER A 24 -12.38 -53.30 -8.82
CA SER A 24 -12.73 -53.95 -7.55
C SER A 24 -12.56 -53.12 -6.29
N LYS A 25 -13.74 -52.66 -5.85
CA LYS A 25 -14.10 -52.28 -4.49
C LYS A 25 -13.68 -53.37 -3.50
N LEU A 26 -13.09 -52.97 -2.38
CA LEU A 26 -13.37 -53.62 -1.11
C LEU A 26 -13.50 -52.57 -0.01
N VAL A 27 -14.67 -52.62 0.62
CA VAL A 27 -15.09 -51.89 1.80
C VAL A 27 -14.58 -52.66 3.01
N SER A 28 -13.89 -52.00 3.95
CA SER A 28 -13.89 -52.40 5.36
C SER A 28 -13.45 -51.25 6.27
N LEU A 29 -14.38 -50.80 7.10
CA LEU A 29 -14.21 -50.08 8.37
C LEU A 29 -15.02 -50.88 9.41
N PRO A 30 -14.90 -50.66 10.73
CA PRO A 30 -13.72 -50.35 11.55
C PRO A 30 -13.62 -51.34 12.73
N SER A 31 -12.42 -51.56 13.29
CA SER A 31 -12.29 -52.25 14.60
C SER A 31 -11.68 -51.33 15.63
N ARG A 32 -12.58 -50.82 16.47
CA ARG A 32 -12.36 -50.03 17.68
C ARG A 32 -11.87 -50.95 18.79
N ILE A 33 -10.62 -50.83 19.22
CA ILE A 33 -10.15 -51.38 20.50
C ILE A 33 -9.70 -50.20 21.36
N ARG A 34 -10.42 -49.99 22.46
CA ARG A 34 -10.01 -49.12 23.56
C ARG A 34 -8.97 -49.86 24.38
N HIS A 35 -7.79 -49.29 24.53
CA HIS A 35 -6.93 -49.59 25.67
C HIS A 35 -6.79 -48.32 26.52
N HIS A 36 -7.31 -48.40 27.74
CA HIS A 36 -6.95 -47.54 28.84
C HIS A 36 -5.51 -47.88 29.22
N GLY A 37 -4.60 -46.91 29.07
CA GLY A 37 -3.21 -47.00 29.48
C GLY A 37 -2.79 -45.64 30.01
N ASP A 38 -2.90 -45.48 31.32
CA ASP A 38 -2.34 -44.40 32.10
C ASP A 38 -0.81 -44.52 32.04
N GLN A 39 -0.10 -43.51 31.53
CA GLN A 39 1.32 -43.29 31.86
C GLN A 39 1.89 -41.96 31.32
N ALA A 40 2.47 -41.22 32.27
CA ALA A 40 3.63 -40.35 32.17
C ALA A 40 3.58 -39.15 31.18
N ARG A 41 3.35 -37.97 31.77
CA ARG A 41 3.85 -36.68 31.27
C ARG A 41 5.38 -36.76 31.12
N VAL A 42 5.85 -36.94 29.90
CA VAL A 42 7.20 -36.54 29.49
C VAL A 42 7.08 -35.10 28.99
N LEU A 43 7.72 -34.17 29.71
CA LEU A 43 7.90 -32.80 29.24
C LEU A 43 8.99 -32.82 28.16
N GLU A 44 8.62 -33.19 26.94
CA GLU A 44 9.44 -32.88 25.77
C GLU A 44 9.33 -31.39 25.51
N GLY A 45 10.37 -30.66 25.91
CA GLY A 45 10.67 -29.32 25.43
C GLY A 45 10.96 -29.38 23.94
N GLY A 46 9.92 -29.51 23.12
CA GLY A 46 9.98 -29.32 21.70
C GLY A 46 10.28 -27.86 21.42
N SER A 47 11.54 -27.56 21.10
CA SER A 47 11.86 -26.39 20.29
C SER A 47 11.01 -26.51 19.03
N SER A 48 9.90 -25.77 18.99
CA SER A 48 9.11 -25.60 17.77
C SER A 48 10.01 -24.85 16.80
N VAL A 49 10.80 -25.60 16.04
CA VAL A 49 11.43 -25.12 14.82
C VAL A 49 10.26 -24.77 13.93
N ARG A 50 9.88 -23.49 13.95
CA ARG A 50 8.83 -22.91 13.12
C ARG A 50 9.20 -23.30 11.69
N SER A 51 8.45 -24.25 11.12
CA SER A 51 8.58 -24.63 9.71
C SER A 51 8.40 -23.35 8.90
N VAL A 52 9.47 -22.87 8.27
CA VAL A 52 9.41 -21.75 7.34
C VAL A 52 8.53 -22.22 6.20
N HIS A 53 7.34 -21.62 6.07
CA HIS A 53 6.52 -21.82 4.88
C HIS A 53 7.31 -21.22 3.71
N THR A 54 7.98 -22.07 2.95
CA THR A 54 8.81 -21.69 1.79
C THR A 54 7.99 -21.36 0.55
N GLN A 55 6.67 -21.60 0.60
CA GLN A 55 5.76 -21.31 -0.50
C GLN A 55 5.19 -19.90 -0.36
N PRO A 56 5.27 -19.05 -1.39
CA PRO A 56 4.61 -17.75 -1.44
C PRO A 56 3.10 -17.88 -1.17
N ALA A 57 2.54 -17.01 -0.32
CA ALA A 57 1.10 -16.99 -0.02
C ALA A 57 0.28 -16.36 -1.16
N TYR A 58 0.93 -15.54 -1.99
CA TYR A 58 0.41 -14.89 -3.18
C TYR A 58 1.58 -14.52 -4.12
N GLU A 59 1.27 -14.08 -5.33
CA GLU A 59 2.28 -13.66 -6.30
C GLU A 59 3.15 -12.52 -5.75
N GLY A 60 4.48 -12.69 -5.78
CA GLY A 60 5.43 -11.73 -5.23
C GLY A 60 5.65 -11.82 -3.72
N HIS A 61 4.97 -12.71 -2.99
CA HIS A 61 5.19 -12.90 -1.55
C HIS A 61 6.58 -13.50 -1.27
N ILE A 62 7.32 -12.87 -0.36
CA ILE A 62 8.64 -13.27 0.13
C ILE A 62 8.50 -13.52 1.64
N PRO A 63 8.39 -14.79 2.09
CA PRO A 63 8.29 -15.11 3.51
C PRO A 63 9.59 -14.74 4.22
N LEU A 64 9.48 -14.04 5.35
CA LEU A 64 10.62 -13.66 6.18
C LEU A 64 10.56 -14.37 7.53
N THR A 65 11.71 -14.82 8.02
CA THR A 65 11.86 -15.13 9.44
C THR A 65 11.76 -13.86 10.27
N TRP A 66 11.50 -14.00 11.57
CA TRP A 66 11.43 -12.83 12.46
C TRP A 66 12.76 -12.05 12.51
N PHE A 67 13.89 -12.75 12.38
CA PHE A 67 15.22 -12.13 12.31
C PHE A 67 15.42 -11.35 11.02
N GLU A 68 15.10 -11.94 9.86
CA GLU A 68 15.19 -11.25 8.56
C GLU A 68 14.25 -10.05 8.51
N ASN A 69 13.04 -10.18 9.04
CA ASN A 69 12.07 -9.09 9.17
C ASN A 69 12.64 -7.95 10.03
N ALA A 70 13.17 -8.25 11.22
CA ALA A 70 13.77 -7.25 12.10
C ALA A 70 14.99 -6.56 11.45
N PHE A 71 15.86 -7.34 10.79
CA PHE A 71 17.03 -6.80 10.09
C PHE A 71 16.60 -5.87 8.93
N LEU A 72 15.63 -6.29 8.13
CA LEU A 72 15.08 -5.50 7.03
C LEU A 72 14.39 -4.24 7.55
N ALA A 73 13.65 -4.31 8.66
CA ALA A 73 13.04 -3.14 9.29
C ALA A 73 14.08 -2.10 9.68
N VAL A 74 15.14 -2.50 10.39
CA VAL A 74 16.22 -1.60 10.84
C VAL A 74 16.97 -1.01 9.65
N GLY A 75 17.38 -1.84 8.69
CA GLY A 75 18.07 -1.39 7.48
C GLY A 75 17.23 -0.41 6.67
N SER A 76 15.94 -0.71 6.49
CA SER A 76 15.01 0.14 5.76
C SER A 76 14.74 1.47 6.48
N ALA A 77 14.66 1.47 7.81
CA ALA A 77 14.51 2.69 8.61
C ALA A 77 15.71 3.63 8.44
N ILE A 78 16.93 3.10 8.56
CA ILE A 78 18.16 3.87 8.37
C ILE A 78 18.22 4.42 6.95
N MET A 79 17.99 3.57 5.95
CA MET A 79 18.09 3.98 4.54
C MET A 79 17.02 5.01 4.17
N SER A 80 15.79 4.88 4.67
CA SER A 80 14.72 5.84 4.41
C SER A 80 14.98 7.21 5.03
N LEU A 81 15.70 7.26 6.17
CA LEU A 81 16.14 8.54 6.77
C LEU A 81 17.26 9.20 5.97
N VAL A 82 18.21 8.40 5.48
CA VAL A 82 19.33 8.87 4.65
C VAL A 82 18.82 9.35 3.29
N ASP A 83 18.05 8.53 2.59
CA ASP A 83 17.46 8.84 1.29
C ASP A 83 15.98 8.43 1.19
N PRO A 84 15.05 9.35 1.51
CA PRO A 84 13.62 9.08 1.39
C PRO A 84 13.10 9.06 -0.05
N ARG A 85 13.96 9.25 -1.07
CA ARG A 85 13.56 8.98 -2.47
C ARG A 85 13.55 7.48 -2.76
N ARG A 86 14.13 6.66 -1.88
CA ARG A 86 14.03 5.19 -1.89
C ARG A 86 12.66 4.75 -1.38
N GLY A 87 11.65 4.89 -2.24
CA GLY A 87 10.27 4.48 -1.94
C GLY A 87 10.14 2.99 -1.59
N ASP A 88 11.02 2.16 -2.14
CA ASP A 88 11.15 0.74 -1.82
C ASP A 88 11.54 0.49 -0.35
N MET A 89 12.42 1.30 0.22
CA MET A 89 12.81 1.19 1.64
C MET A 89 11.69 1.67 2.56
N ILE A 90 10.94 2.69 2.17
CA ILE A 90 9.75 3.13 2.92
C ILE A 90 8.66 2.05 2.88
N ALA A 91 8.48 1.42 1.72
CA ALA A 91 7.57 0.29 1.54
C ALA A 91 7.96 -0.88 2.45
N ALA A 92 9.22 -1.33 2.39
CA ALA A 92 9.75 -2.42 3.21
C ALA A 92 9.64 -2.11 4.72
N LEU A 93 9.97 -0.89 5.15
CA LEU A 93 9.77 -0.44 6.53
C LEU A 93 8.30 -0.51 6.94
N GLY A 94 7.40 -0.10 6.05
CA GLY A 94 5.96 -0.21 6.23
C GLY A 94 5.54 -1.64 6.55
N GLU A 95 5.93 -2.61 5.75
CA GLU A 95 5.48 -4.01 5.89
C GLU A 95 6.06 -4.67 7.13
N THR A 96 7.38 -4.52 7.31
CA THR A 96 8.13 -5.16 8.39
C THR A 96 7.71 -4.64 9.78
N THR A 97 7.16 -3.43 9.85
CA THR A 97 6.67 -2.85 11.11
C THR A 97 5.16 -2.95 11.30
N ALA A 98 4.38 -3.28 10.26
CA ALA A 98 2.91 -3.22 10.30
C ALA A 98 2.23 -4.39 11.05
N GLY A 99 2.96 -5.46 11.39
CA GLY A 99 2.43 -6.74 11.88
C GLY A 99 1.19 -6.63 12.80
N PRO A 100 1.29 -6.03 14.00
CA PRO A 100 0.14 -5.93 14.91
C PRO A 100 -0.95 -4.93 14.48
N SER A 101 -0.62 -3.97 13.62
CA SER A 101 -1.55 -2.91 13.21
C SER A 101 -2.51 -3.33 12.09
N LEU A 102 -2.09 -4.23 11.18
CA LEU A 102 -2.93 -4.65 10.06
C LEU A 102 -4.18 -5.42 10.48
N PRO A 103 -4.14 -6.37 11.45
CA PRO A 103 -5.34 -7.01 11.96
C PRO A 103 -6.36 -6.00 12.51
N ARG A 104 -5.88 -4.97 13.24
CA ARG A 104 -6.74 -3.90 13.76
C ARG A 104 -7.37 -3.08 12.65
N LEU A 105 -6.60 -2.69 11.62
CA LEU A 105 -7.14 -1.98 10.46
C LEU A 105 -8.17 -2.82 9.71
N ARG A 106 -7.90 -4.12 9.51
CA ARG A 106 -8.83 -5.07 8.93
C ARG A 106 -10.13 -5.17 9.75
N GLU A 107 -10.04 -5.26 11.07
CA GLU A 107 -11.21 -5.27 11.96
C GLU A 107 -12.04 -3.98 11.84
N GLN A 108 -11.39 -2.82 11.74
CA GLN A 108 -12.08 -1.54 11.48
C GLN A 108 -12.82 -1.57 10.13
N MET A 109 -12.20 -2.11 9.08
CA MET A 109 -12.86 -2.30 7.78
C MET A 109 -14.04 -3.24 7.88
N LEU A 110 -13.92 -4.36 8.60
CA LEU A 110 -15.01 -5.32 8.82
C LEU A 110 -16.16 -4.70 9.63
N GLY A 111 -15.89 -3.76 10.53
CA GLY A 111 -16.89 -3.00 11.28
C GLY A 111 -17.71 -2.05 10.40
N SER A 112 -17.12 -1.52 9.31
CA SER A 112 -17.78 -0.58 8.39
C SER A 112 -18.52 -1.30 7.25
N PRO A 113 -19.79 -0.95 6.93
CA PRO A 113 -20.46 -1.45 5.74
C PRO A 113 -19.69 -1.15 4.45
N GLU A 114 -19.08 0.03 4.35
CA GLU A 114 -18.25 0.42 3.21
C GLU A 114 -16.91 -0.34 3.21
N GLY A 115 -16.25 -0.45 4.37
CA GLY A 115 -15.01 -1.20 4.52
C GLY A 115 -15.15 -2.69 4.17
N ARG A 116 -16.27 -3.33 4.50
CA ARG A 116 -16.57 -4.72 4.08
C ARG A 116 -16.66 -4.85 2.56
N ARG A 117 -17.24 -3.87 1.87
CA ARG A 117 -17.30 -3.86 0.41
C ARG A 117 -15.91 -3.71 -0.19
N VAL A 118 -15.07 -2.84 0.39
CA VAL A 118 -13.67 -2.70 -0.03
C VAL A 118 -12.90 -4.02 0.13
N LEU A 119 -13.01 -4.70 1.27
CA LEU A 119 -12.33 -5.98 1.50
C LEU A 119 -12.81 -7.07 0.53
N LYS A 120 -14.09 -7.03 0.15
CA LYS A 120 -14.68 -7.96 -0.82
C LYS A 120 -14.24 -7.68 -2.25
N ASP A 121 -14.42 -6.44 -2.70
CA ASP A 121 -14.24 -6.03 -4.09
C ASP A 121 -12.76 -5.82 -4.43
N ARG A 122 -11.92 -5.62 -3.41
CA ARG A 122 -10.47 -5.40 -3.48
C ARG A 122 -10.03 -4.43 -4.58
N PRO A 123 -10.62 -3.22 -4.67
CA PRO A 123 -10.23 -2.23 -5.69
C PRO A 123 -8.75 -1.86 -5.56
N ARG A 124 -8.13 -1.56 -6.72
CA ARG A 124 -6.73 -1.15 -6.87
C ARG A 124 -6.66 0.23 -7.51
N VAL A 125 -5.65 1.01 -7.14
CA VAL A 125 -5.46 2.39 -7.60
C VAL A 125 -4.19 2.48 -8.44
N ASN A 126 -4.35 2.51 -9.76
CA ASN A 126 -3.31 2.79 -10.75
C ASN A 126 -3.98 3.19 -12.08
N SER A 127 -3.19 3.67 -13.04
CA SER A 127 -3.68 4.13 -14.34
C SER A 127 -4.29 3.01 -15.20
N SER A 128 -4.02 1.73 -14.90
CA SER A 128 -4.67 0.60 -15.58
C SER A 128 -6.06 0.26 -15.02
N THR A 129 -6.37 0.71 -13.80
CA THR A 129 -7.67 0.44 -13.14
C THR A 129 -8.55 1.67 -13.01
N ILE A 130 -7.98 2.87 -13.12
CA ILE A 130 -8.69 4.14 -13.03
C ILE A 130 -8.53 4.90 -14.35
N ASP A 131 -9.67 5.29 -14.91
CA ASP A 131 -9.73 6.13 -16.11
C ASP A 131 -9.39 7.58 -15.77
N MET A 132 -8.11 7.94 -15.91
CA MET A 132 -7.60 9.27 -15.56
C MET A 132 -8.23 10.38 -16.41
N ASP A 133 -8.57 10.11 -17.67
CA ASP A 133 -9.22 11.08 -18.56
C ASP A 133 -10.65 11.38 -18.10
N LYS A 134 -11.38 10.34 -17.68
CA LYS A 134 -12.70 10.51 -17.06
C LYS A 134 -12.61 11.27 -15.75
N LEU A 135 -11.61 10.99 -14.92
CA LEU A 135 -11.37 11.74 -13.69
C LEU A 135 -11.15 13.23 -13.99
N ALA A 136 -10.38 13.51 -15.05
CA ALA A 136 -10.14 14.83 -15.60
C ALA A 136 -11.33 15.41 -16.38
N GLN A 137 -12.53 14.83 -16.31
CA GLN A 137 -13.77 15.38 -16.86
C GLN A 137 -14.82 15.69 -15.77
N TYR A 138 -14.62 15.23 -14.53
CA TYR A 138 -15.54 15.60 -13.45
C TYR A 138 -15.55 17.12 -13.19
N PRO A 139 -16.67 17.64 -12.63
CA PRO A 139 -16.81 19.07 -12.32
C PRO A 139 -15.71 19.59 -11.39
N GLU A 140 -15.42 20.89 -11.49
CA GLU A 140 -14.56 21.55 -10.49
C GLU A 140 -15.15 21.40 -9.08
N GLY A 141 -14.27 21.18 -8.10
CA GLY A 141 -14.65 20.89 -6.72
C GLY A 141 -15.03 19.43 -6.43
N SER A 142 -15.13 18.56 -7.44
CA SER A 142 -15.26 17.11 -7.23
C SER A 142 -13.93 16.48 -6.81
N PHE A 143 -13.99 15.35 -6.11
CA PHE A 143 -12.79 14.65 -5.65
C PHE A 143 -11.93 14.12 -6.81
N GLY A 144 -12.54 13.56 -7.86
CA GLY A 144 -11.83 13.08 -9.04
C GLY A 144 -11.06 14.20 -9.76
N ARG A 145 -11.69 15.37 -9.93
CA ARG A 145 -11.02 16.55 -10.48
C ARG A 145 -9.87 17.04 -9.59
N ALA A 146 -10.10 17.08 -8.28
CA ALA A 146 -9.10 17.51 -7.31
C ALA A 146 -7.88 16.58 -7.32
N TYR A 147 -8.10 15.27 -7.42
CA TYR A 147 -7.03 14.27 -7.47
C TYR A 147 -6.15 14.42 -8.71
N VAL A 148 -6.73 14.55 -9.90
CA VAL A 148 -5.96 14.79 -11.13
C VAL A 148 -5.15 16.09 -11.02
N THR A 149 -5.79 17.16 -10.56
CA THR A 149 -5.13 18.46 -10.39
C THR A 149 -3.96 18.37 -9.40
N TRP A 150 -4.13 17.58 -8.32
CA TRP A 150 -3.10 17.35 -7.33
C TRP A 150 -1.92 16.56 -7.90
N LEU A 151 -2.18 15.47 -8.63
CA LEU A 151 -1.14 14.67 -9.31
C LEU A 151 -0.30 15.54 -10.27
N GLU A 152 -0.97 16.35 -11.10
CA GLU A 152 -0.32 17.28 -12.02
C GLU A 152 0.55 18.28 -11.26
N ARG A 153 0.01 18.90 -10.21
CA ARG A 153 0.71 19.92 -9.40
C ARG A 153 1.94 19.37 -8.70
N CYS A 154 1.85 18.15 -8.19
CA CYS A 154 2.96 17.46 -7.53
C CYS A 154 3.92 16.79 -8.53
N GLY A 155 3.49 16.60 -9.78
CA GLY A 155 4.26 15.94 -10.83
C GLY A 155 4.50 14.45 -10.57
N VAL A 156 3.53 13.78 -9.93
CA VAL A 156 3.56 12.36 -9.54
C VAL A 156 2.48 11.55 -10.29
N THR A 157 2.53 10.22 -10.19
CA THR A 157 1.55 9.29 -10.80
C THR A 157 1.15 8.20 -9.79
N PRO A 158 -0.09 7.69 -9.84
CA PRO A 158 -0.52 6.57 -9.01
C PRO A 158 0.28 5.27 -9.25
N ASP A 159 0.99 5.16 -10.36
CA ASP A 159 1.67 3.93 -10.80
C ASP A 159 3.00 3.63 -10.08
N THR A 160 3.43 4.52 -9.18
CA THR A 160 4.72 4.40 -8.47
C THR A 160 4.66 3.58 -7.18
N ARG A 161 3.51 3.00 -6.84
CA ARG A 161 3.29 2.33 -5.56
C ARG A 161 3.78 0.88 -5.62
N GLU A 162 4.83 0.60 -4.85
CA GLU A 162 5.44 -0.74 -4.77
C GLU A 162 4.43 -1.79 -4.26
N PRO A 163 4.38 -2.99 -4.89
CA PRO A 163 3.66 -4.13 -4.36
C PRO A 163 4.09 -4.52 -2.93
N VAL A 164 3.18 -5.13 -2.18
CA VAL A 164 3.48 -5.74 -0.88
C VAL A 164 4.13 -7.11 -1.08
N HIS A 165 5.17 -7.42 -0.30
CA HIS A 165 6.01 -8.60 -0.44
C HIS A 165 6.15 -9.42 0.85
N TYR A 166 6.20 -8.80 2.02
CA TYR A 166 6.69 -9.37 3.28
C TYR A 166 5.59 -9.61 4.32
N ILE A 167 4.32 -9.59 3.90
CA ILE A 167 3.16 -9.87 4.75
C ILE A 167 2.58 -11.24 4.37
N ASP A 168 2.59 -12.17 5.32
CA ASP A 168 2.19 -13.57 5.09
C ASP A 168 0.70 -13.78 4.77
N ASP A 169 -0.19 -12.98 5.38
CA ASP A 169 -1.63 -13.12 5.17
C ASP A 169 -2.08 -12.32 3.92
N PRO A 170 -2.68 -12.96 2.90
CA PRO A 170 -3.06 -12.28 1.65
C PRO A 170 -4.14 -11.19 1.80
N GLU A 171 -4.95 -11.22 2.87
CA GLU A 171 -5.91 -10.17 3.16
C GLU A 171 -5.26 -8.97 3.85
N LEU A 172 -4.36 -9.21 4.81
CA LEU A 172 -3.56 -8.16 5.43
C LEU A 172 -2.60 -7.51 4.42
N ALA A 173 -2.06 -8.30 3.49
CA ALA A 173 -1.26 -7.79 2.38
C ALA A 173 -2.09 -6.84 1.51
N TYR A 174 -3.35 -7.18 1.23
CA TYR A 174 -4.28 -6.27 0.55
C TYR A 174 -4.57 -5.00 1.36
N VAL A 175 -4.79 -5.09 2.68
CA VAL A 175 -5.00 -3.91 3.53
C VAL A 175 -3.79 -2.97 3.49
N MET A 176 -2.58 -3.51 3.57
CA MET A 176 -1.34 -2.73 3.45
C MET A 176 -1.18 -2.11 2.05
N GLN A 177 -1.48 -2.87 1.00
CA GLN A 177 -1.42 -2.37 -0.37
C GLN A 177 -2.41 -1.24 -0.61
N ARG A 178 -3.65 -1.39 -0.11
CA ARG A 178 -4.67 -0.33 -0.17
C ARG A 178 -4.20 0.94 0.54
N TYR A 179 -3.60 0.81 1.73
CA TYR A 179 -3.04 1.96 2.42
C TYR A 179 -2.03 2.72 1.55
N ARG A 180 -1.11 2.01 0.89
CA ARG A 180 -0.10 2.63 0.00
C ARG A 180 -0.72 3.33 -1.18
N GLU A 181 -1.65 2.66 -1.83
CA GLU A 181 -2.34 3.11 -3.03
C GLU A 181 -3.21 4.34 -2.78
N CYS A 182 -3.87 4.38 -1.61
CA CYS A 182 -4.69 5.51 -1.21
C CYS A 182 -3.90 6.66 -0.56
N HIS A 183 -2.58 6.53 -0.35
CA HIS A 183 -1.78 7.56 0.31
C HIS A 183 -1.88 8.94 -0.38
N ASP A 184 -1.89 8.95 -1.72
CA ASP A 184 -2.06 10.19 -2.49
C ASP A 184 -3.46 10.80 -2.35
N PHE A 185 -4.48 9.98 -2.07
CA PHE A 185 -5.81 10.50 -1.75
C PHE A 185 -5.81 11.25 -0.43
N TYR A 186 -5.00 10.82 0.55
CA TYR A 186 -4.89 11.51 1.84
C TYR A 186 -4.19 12.85 1.68
N HIS A 187 -3.15 12.94 0.85
CA HIS A 187 -2.57 14.21 0.46
C HIS A 187 -3.58 15.11 -0.26
N CYS A 188 -4.30 14.56 -1.24
CA CYS A 188 -5.27 15.29 -2.03
C CYS A 188 -6.43 15.86 -1.19
N ILE A 189 -7.07 15.03 -0.35
CA ILE A 189 -8.21 15.45 0.47
C ILE A 189 -7.80 16.49 1.53
N CYS A 190 -6.58 16.41 2.04
CA CYS A 190 -6.01 17.39 2.96
C CYS A 190 -5.34 18.58 2.24
N ASN A 191 -5.31 18.60 0.91
CA ASN A 191 -4.64 19.61 0.08
C ASN A 191 -3.17 19.86 0.49
N LEU A 192 -2.42 18.79 0.74
CA LEU A 192 -1.01 18.82 1.14
C LEU A 192 -0.09 18.45 -0.05
N PRO A 193 0.99 19.20 -0.32
CA PRO A 193 2.01 18.83 -1.31
C PRO A 193 2.95 17.73 -0.79
N VAL A 194 3.75 17.17 -1.69
CA VAL A 194 4.78 16.15 -1.39
C VAL A 194 6.13 16.72 -0.91
N ASN A 195 6.11 17.85 -0.19
CA ASN A 195 7.33 18.41 0.42
C ASN A 195 7.56 17.79 1.82
N VAL A 196 8.79 17.85 2.35
CA VAL A 196 9.11 17.18 3.64
C VAL A 196 8.24 17.63 4.82
N GLU A 197 7.86 18.91 4.91
CA GLU A 197 6.99 19.41 6.01
C GLU A 197 5.59 18.80 5.90
N SER A 198 5.01 18.81 4.71
CA SER A 198 3.68 18.29 4.43
C SER A 198 3.61 16.76 4.49
N GLU A 199 4.65 16.05 4.05
CA GLU A 199 4.79 14.61 4.28
C GLU A 199 4.78 14.28 5.76
N LEU A 200 5.52 15.02 6.59
CA LEU A 200 5.52 14.79 8.03
C LEU A 200 4.16 15.11 8.66
N ALA A 201 3.53 16.23 8.29
CA ALA A 201 2.18 16.55 8.73
C ALA A 201 1.19 15.42 8.42
N LEU A 202 1.26 14.87 7.20
CA LEU A 202 0.43 13.74 6.82
C LEU A 202 0.79 12.46 7.59
N LYS A 203 2.06 12.17 7.88
CA LYS A 203 2.46 11.00 8.69
C LYS A 203 1.91 11.06 10.12
N TYR A 204 1.86 12.25 10.74
CA TYR A 204 1.17 12.43 12.03
C TYR A 204 -0.33 12.16 11.91
N PHE A 205 -0.96 12.61 10.83
CA PHE A 205 -2.39 12.38 10.57
C PHE A 205 -2.66 10.88 10.35
N GLU A 206 -1.88 10.22 9.50
CA GLU A 206 -1.97 8.78 9.23
C GLU A 206 -1.71 7.96 10.49
N PHE A 207 -0.76 8.36 11.34
CA PHE A 207 -0.54 7.69 12.62
C PHE A 207 -1.77 7.79 13.52
N ALA A 208 -2.39 8.98 13.62
CA ALA A 208 -3.60 9.17 14.41
C ALA A 208 -4.83 8.43 13.84
N ASN A 209 -4.96 8.36 12.51
CA ASN A 209 -6.13 7.77 11.83
C ASN A 209 -6.02 6.25 11.62
N LEU A 210 -4.81 5.74 11.35
CA LEU A 210 -4.55 4.37 10.91
C LEU A 210 -3.65 3.57 11.88
N GLY A 211 -2.87 4.24 12.72
CA GLY A 211 -2.04 3.56 13.73
C GLY A 211 -0.91 2.70 13.16
N LEU A 212 -0.48 2.95 11.92
CA LEU A 212 0.63 2.23 11.29
C LEU A 212 1.97 2.61 11.95
N PRO A 213 2.78 1.66 12.44
CA PRO A 213 4.02 1.99 13.16
C PRO A 213 5.03 2.79 12.33
N MET A 214 5.17 2.51 11.03
CA MET A 214 6.06 3.27 10.14
C MET A 214 5.74 4.76 10.14
N THR A 215 4.46 5.16 10.16
CA THR A 215 4.09 6.57 10.15
C THR A 215 4.46 7.25 11.48
N GLY A 216 4.37 6.53 12.60
CA GLY A 216 4.88 6.99 13.90
C GLY A 216 6.41 7.13 13.93
N ILE A 217 7.15 6.18 13.36
CA ILE A 217 8.61 6.24 13.22
C ILE A 217 9.00 7.46 12.37
N ALA A 218 8.34 7.65 11.22
CA ALA A 218 8.56 8.80 10.36
C ALA A 218 8.23 10.13 11.07
N ALA A 219 7.13 10.18 11.82
CA ALA A 219 6.72 11.34 12.60
C ALA A 219 7.75 11.69 13.69
N LEU A 220 8.37 10.69 14.33
CA LEU A 220 9.36 10.89 15.39
C LEU A 220 10.73 11.33 14.85
N PHE A 221 11.24 10.66 13.80
CA PHE A 221 12.61 10.88 13.32
C PHE A 221 12.71 11.79 12.10
N GLY A 222 11.64 11.90 11.30
CA GLY A 222 11.61 12.76 10.12
C GLY A 222 11.83 14.26 10.39
N PRO A 223 11.38 14.84 11.53
CA PRO A 223 11.67 16.24 11.87
C PRO A 223 13.16 16.59 11.97
N LEU A 224 14.05 15.60 12.11
CA LEU A 224 15.51 15.80 12.07
C LEU A 224 16.01 16.35 10.72
N ARG A 225 15.21 16.22 9.65
CA ARG A 225 15.53 16.69 8.30
C ARG A 225 14.99 18.10 8.01
N LEU A 226 14.31 18.73 8.97
CA LEU A 226 13.74 20.07 8.83
C LEU A 226 14.69 21.15 9.36
N THR A 227 14.59 22.36 8.79
CA THR A 227 15.20 23.55 9.39
C THR A 227 14.49 23.91 10.70
N PRO A 228 15.12 24.64 11.63
CA PRO A 228 14.49 25.03 12.89
C PRO A 228 13.12 25.72 12.70
N GLN A 229 12.99 26.57 11.70
CA GLN A 229 11.73 27.30 11.41
C GLN A 229 10.62 26.37 10.92
N LYS A 230 10.94 25.43 10.02
CA LYS A 230 9.95 24.43 9.55
C LYS A 230 9.57 23.47 10.67
N ARG A 231 10.53 23.10 11.52
CA ARG A 231 10.28 22.24 12.67
C ARG A 231 9.38 22.91 13.70
N ASP A 232 9.63 24.18 14.01
CA ASP A 232 8.78 24.97 14.89
C ASP A 232 7.34 25.01 14.37
N ARG A 233 7.17 25.38 13.10
CA ARG A 233 5.86 25.39 12.41
C ARG A 233 5.17 24.02 12.40
N LEU A 234 5.91 22.95 12.12
CA LEU A 234 5.39 21.59 12.13
C LEU A 234 4.76 21.28 13.50
N PHE A 235 5.46 21.58 14.60
CA PHE A 235 4.98 21.25 15.94
C PHE A 235 3.94 22.23 16.50
N SER A 236 3.98 23.51 16.11
CA SER A 236 3.04 24.53 16.60
C SER A 236 1.72 24.55 15.83
N GLU A 237 1.72 24.22 14.54
CA GLU A 237 0.54 24.32 13.67
C GLU A 237 0.06 22.93 13.18
N PHE A 238 0.93 22.20 12.48
CA PHE A 238 0.52 20.99 11.74
C PHE A 238 0.29 19.78 12.64
N VAL A 239 1.15 19.51 13.61
CA VAL A 239 1.01 18.34 14.50
C VAL A 239 -0.28 18.40 15.34
N PRO A 240 -0.63 19.54 15.97
CA PRO A 240 -1.92 19.67 16.67
C PRO A 240 -3.12 19.40 15.76
N TRP A 241 -3.10 19.94 14.53
CA TRP A 241 -4.12 19.65 13.52
C TRP A 241 -4.16 18.17 13.19
N ALA A 242 -3.02 17.59 12.83
CA ALA A 242 -2.91 16.23 12.32
C ALA A 242 -3.41 15.20 13.34
N LEU A 243 -3.02 15.36 14.61
CA LEU A 243 -3.47 14.47 15.69
C LEU A 243 -4.96 14.62 15.97
N LYS A 244 -5.48 15.85 16.03
CA LYS A 244 -6.90 16.09 16.32
C LYS A 244 -7.80 15.66 15.15
N CYS A 245 -7.45 16.05 13.94
CA CYS A 245 -8.18 15.71 12.72
C CYS A 245 -8.10 14.20 12.46
N GLY A 246 -6.90 13.62 12.43
CA GLY A 246 -6.71 12.20 12.15
C GLY A 246 -7.40 11.27 13.14
N SER A 247 -7.41 11.60 14.44
CA SER A 247 -8.05 10.77 15.47
C SER A 247 -9.57 10.89 15.54
N SER A 248 -10.16 11.95 14.99
CA SER A 248 -11.61 12.17 14.98
C SER A 248 -12.27 11.85 13.64
N ALA A 249 -11.50 11.87 12.56
CA ALA A 249 -11.97 11.50 11.23
C ALA A 249 -12.33 10.01 11.15
N THR A 250 -13.22 9.69 10.21
CA THR A 250 -13.46 8.31 9.78
C THR A 250 -12.13 7.65 9.42
N SER A 251 -11.94 6.38 9.77
CA SER A 251 -10.72 5.67 9.39
C SER A 251 -10.67 5.54 7.86
N LEU A 252 -9.69 6.21 7.24
CA LEU A 252 -9.65 6.38 5.79
C LEU A 252 -9.39 5.08 5.02
N ILE A 253 -8.89 4.05 5.71
CA ILE A 253 -8.76 2.71 5.12
C ILE A 253 -10.11 2.11 4.73
N THR A 254 -11.21 2.55 5.37
CA THR A 254 -12.57 2.03 5.16
C THR A 254 -13.30 2.70 4.00
N VAL A 255 -12.82 3.85 3.52
CA VAL A 255 -13.47 4.67 2.51
C VAL A 255 -13.30 4.04 1.13
N TYR A 256 -14.39 3.91 0.36
CA TYR A 256 -14.40 3.39 -1.01
C TYR A 256 -14.22 4.55 -2.01
N TRP A 257 -13.02 5.14 -2.02
CA TRP A 257 -12.64 6.29 -2.86
C TRP A 257 -13.05 6.17 -4.33
N GLU A 258 -12.91 4.98 -4.89
CA GLU A 258 -13.19 4.67 -6.29
C GLU A 258 -14.68 4.79 -6.66
N LYS A 259 -15.57 4.99 -5.67
CA LYS A 259 -17.00 5.25 -5.82
C LYS A 259 -17.40 6.69 -5.51
N ARG A 260 -16.44 7.57 -5.22
CA ARG A 260 -16.67 8.94 -4.72
C ARG A 260 -16.05 10.02 -5.61
N TRP A 261 -15.72 9.70 -6.87
CA TRP A 261 -15.04 10.63 -7.77
C TRP A 261 -15.84 11.90 -8.10
N ASP A 262 -17.16 11.78 -8.21
CA ASP A 262 -18.08 12.90 -8.47
C ASP A 262 -18.42 13.71 -7.21
N GLN A 263 -18.21 13.15 -6.02
CA GLN A 263 -18.56 13.78 -4.76
C GLN A 263 -17.78 15.09 -4.58
N ASN A 264 -18.46 16.14 -4.13
CA ASN A 264 -17.82 17.41 -3.81
C ASN A 264 -16.82 17.22 -2.66
N VAL A 265 -15.62 17.81 -2.79
CA VAL A 265 -14.52 17.68 -1.82
C VAL A 265 -14.92 18.17 -0.43
N GLU A 266 -15.65 19.28 -0.33
CA GLU A 266 -16.03 19.85 0.97
C GLU A 266 -17.12 19.02 1.65
N GLU A 267 -18.05 18.45 0.87
CA GLU A 267 -19.03 17.48 1.37
C GLU A 267 -18.34 16.19 1.85
N LEU A 268 -17.38 15.70 1.08
CA LEU A 268 -16.60 14.52 1.42
C LEU A 268 -15.77 14.75 2.70
N LYS A 269 -15.10 15.89 2.82
CA LYS A 269 -14.39 16.28 4.06
C LYS A 269 -15.33 16.30 5.25
N LYS A 270 -16.49 16.94 5.12
CA LYS A 270 -17.51 17.01 6.19
C LYS A 270 -18.02 15.62 6.59
N GLU A 271 -18.31 14.76 5.62
CA GLU A 271 -18.75 13.38 5.86
C GLU A 271 -17.67 12.57 6.61
N LEU A 272 -16.42 12.72 6.19
CA LEU A 272 -15.29 11.99 6.78
C LEU A 272 -14.78 12.60 8.09
N GLY A 273 -15.28 13.77 8.50
CA GLY A 273 -14.80 14.49 9.68
C GLY A 273 -13.40 15.10 9.50
N ILE A 274 -13.01 15.40 8.26
CA ILE A 274 -11.75 16.05 7.91
C ILE A 274 -11.98 17.56 7.82
N TRP A 275 -11.07 18.35 8.40
CA TRP A 275 -10.98 19.78 8.18
C TRP A 275 -9.58 20.17 7.71
N ASP A 276 -9.48 21.34 7.08
CA ASP A 276 -8.26 21.76 6.40
C ASP A 276 -7.08 21.95 7.37
N PRO A 277 -5.86 21.53 6.94
CA PRO A 277 -4.64 21.83 7.66
C PRO A 277 -4.29 23.33 7.59
N PRO A 278 -3.30 23.76 8.38
CA PRO A 278 -2.60 25.01 8.10
C PRO A 278 -2.13 25.08 6.64
N GLU A 279 -2.14 26.29 6.06
CA GLU A 279 -1.88 26.46 4.63
C GLU A 279 -0.49 25.94 4.22
N ALA A 280 -0.45 24.96 3.32
CA ALA A 280 0.81 24.37 2.89
C ALA A 280 1.57 25.25 1.89
N ARG A 281 2.91 25.16 1.95
CA ARG A 281 3.78 25.84 0.99
C ARG A 281 4.00 24.99 -0.26
N TRP A 282 3.53 25.48 -1.40
CA TRP A 282 3.68 24.81 -2.68
C TRP A 282 4.98 25.22 -3.36
N SER A 283 5.72 24.23 -3.86
CA SER A 283 6.99 24.46 -4.58
C SER A 283 6.77 25.09 -5.95
N LYS A 284 5.61 24.84 -6.58
CA LYS A 284 5.28 25.33 -7.92
C LYS A 284 3.85 25.87 -7.99
N PRO A 285 3.62 26.96 -8.76
CA PRO A 285 2.29 27.35 -9.18
C PRO A 285 1.63 26.26 -10.03
N LEU A 286 0.30 26.15 -9.96
CA LEU A 286 -0.45 25.14 -10.72
C LEU A 286 -0.29 25.31 -12.24
N SER A 287 -0.21 26.56 -12.73
CA SER A 287 -0.01 26.85 -14.16
C SER A 287 1.31 26.31 -14.71
N GLU A 288 2.40 26.43 -13.95
CA GLU A 288 3.70 25.86 -14.32
C GLU A 288 3.67 24.33 -14.34
N ALA A 289 2.98 23.74 -13.36
CA ALA A 289 2.83 22.30 -13.27
C ALA A 289 2.03 21.72 -14.45
N LYS A 290 0.92 22.38 -14.84
CA LYS A 290 0.13 22.02 -16.03
C LYS A 290 0.96 22.09 -17.31
N ALA A 291 1.68 23.18 -17.52
CA ALA A 291 2.56 23.33 -18.70
C ALA A 291 3.66 22.24 -18.74
N LEU A 292 4.16 21.79 -17.58
CA LEU A 292 5.13 20.71 -17.52
C LEU A 292 4.50 19.34 -17.79
N ALA A 293 3.27 19.10 -17.30
CA ALA A 293 2.51 17.88 -17.56
C ALA A 293 2.19 17.73 -19.06
N GLU A 294 1.74 18.81 -19.71
CA GLU A 294 1.49 18.85 -21.15
C GLU A 294 2.76 18.55 -21.97
N LYS A 295 3.90 19.15 -21.59
CA LYS A 295 5.20 18.86 -22.22
C LYS A 295 5.63 17.40 -22.04
N ARG A 296 5.36 16.80 -20.87
CA ARG A 296 5.64 15.38 -20.62
C ARG A 296 4.75 14.48 -21.47
N GLY A 297 3.47 14.81 -21.62
CA GLY A 297 2.54 14.06 -22.48
C GLY A 297 2.95 14.07 -23.96
N GLN A 298 3.38 15.23 -24.48
CA GLN A 298 3.84 15.37 -25.87
C GLN A 298 5.15 14.62 -26.16
N ALA A 299 5.99 14.39 -25.15
CA ALA A 299 7.24 13.64 -25.31
C ALA A 299 7.06 12.11 -25.34
N VAL A 300 5.86 11.61 -25.00
CA VAL A 300 5.55 10.17 -24.92
C VAL A 300 4.82 9.66 -26.19
N GLU A 301 4.34 10.55 -27.07
CA GLU A 301 3.87 10.14 -28.39
C GLU A 301 5.04 9.62 -29.26
N PRO A 302 4.97 8.39 -29.80
CA PRO A 302 6.01 7.90 -30.69
C PRO A 302 6.03 8.74 -31.96
N ALA A 303 7.23 9.14 -32.39
CA ALA A 303 7.44 9.79 -33.67
C ALA A 303 6.74 9.00 -34.79
N PRO A 304 6.04 9.67 -35.73
CA PRO A 304 5.30 8.98 -36.78
C PRO A 304 6.25 8.04 -37.52
N THR A 305 5.84 6.77 -37.60
CA THR A 305 6.54 5.76 -38.39
C THR A 305 6.60 6.26 -39.82
N ALA A 306 7.79 6.61 -40.28
CA ALA A 306 8.04 6.93 -41.67
C ALA A 306 7.68 5.70 -42.50
N ALA A 307 6.60 5.81 -43.26
CA ALA A 307 6.22 4.82 -44.26
C ALA A 307 7.30 4.78 -45.36
N SER A 308 7.86 3.60 -45.60
CA SER A 308 8.61 3.24 -46.81
C SER A 308 8.28 1.81 -47.19
#